data_AF-A0A376VJ21-F1
#
_entry.id   AF-A0A376VJ21-F1
#
_cell.length_a   1.000
_cell.length_b   1.000
_cell.length_c   1.000
_cell.angle_alpha   90.00
_cell.angle_beta   90.00
_cell.angle_gamma   90.00
#
_symmetry.space_group_name_H-M   'P 1'
#
loop_
_entity.id
_entity.type
_entity.pdbx_description
1 polymer ?
#
loop_
_entity_poly.entity_id
_entity_poly.type
_entity_poly.pdbx_seq_one_letter_code
_entity_poly.pdbx_strand_id
1 'polypeptide(L)' 'MANWQSINELQDIASDLPRFTHALDELSRRLGLDITPLTGRSHFFALPSKRHC' A
#
# COMPACT_ATOMS: atom_id res chain seq x y z
N MET A 1 14.59 -13.80 14.84
CA MET A 1 14.27 -12.35 14.96
C MET A 1 12.83 -12.27 15.40
N ALA A 2 12.57 -11.69 16.57
CA ALA A 2 11.19 -11.56 17.06
C ALA A 2 10.38 -10.68 16.10
N ASN A 3 9.11 -11.01 15.90
CA ASN A 3 8.20 -10.11 15.20
C ASN A 3 8.09 -8.82 16.03
N TRP A 4 8.33 -7.66 15.43
CA TRP A 4 8.25 -6.39 16.14
C TRP A 4 6.84 -6.12 16.69
N GLN A 5 5.80 -6.72 16.08
CA GLN A 5 4.43 -6.69 16.58
C GLN A 5 4.21 -7.48 17.87
N SER A 6 5.17 -8.33 18.29
CA SER A 6 5.13 -9.03 19.58
C SER A 6 5.94 -8.32 20.67
N ILE A 7 6.54 -7.17 20.38
CA ILE A 7 7.29 -6.36 21.34
C ILE A 7 6.29 -5.45 22.05
N ASN A 8 6.21 -5.54 23.38
CA ASN A 8 5.21 -4.84 24.18
C ASN A 8 5.35 -3.31 24.06
N GLU A 9 6.59 -2.84 23.96
CA GLU A 9 6.97 -1.44 23.80
C GLU A 9 6.58 -0.86 22.44
N LEU A 10 6.22 -1.69 21.46
CA LEU A 10 5.81 -1.27 20.11
C LEU A 10 4.31 -1.51 19.84
N GLN A 11 3.53 -1.86 20.86
CA GLN A 11 2.09 -2.11 20.71
C GLN A 11 1.30 -0.86 20.36
N ASP A 12 1.74 0.30 20.82
CA ASP A 12 1.20 1.61 20.42
C ASP A 12 1.36 1.82 18.90
N ILE A 13 2.56 1.57 18.38
CA ILE A 13 2.87 1.69 16.95
C ILE A 13 2.14 0.62 16.13
N ALA A 14 2.08 -0.62 16.63
CA ALA A 14 1.36 -1.71 15.98
C ALA A 14 -0.15 -1.46 15.94
N SER A 15 -0.72 -0.88 16.99
CA SER A 15 -2.13 -0.48 17.06
C SER A 15 -2.46 0.69 16.13
N ASP A 16 -1.51 1.59 15.87
CA ASP A 16 -1.66 2.70 14.95
C ASP A 16 -1.50 2.29 13.47
N LEU A 17 -0.96 1.10 13.21
CA LEU A 17 -0.68 0.59 11.86
C LEU A 17 -1.91 0.62 10.93
N PRO A 18 -3.12 0.18 11.33
CA PRO A 18 -4.30 0.26 10.47
C PRO A 18 -4.68 1.70 10.09
N ARG A 19 -4.48 2.66 11.02
CA ARG A 19 -4.71 4.09 10.77
C ARG A 19 -3.71 4.63 9.74
N PHE A 20 -2.44 4.27 9.87
CA PHE A 20 -1.41 4.63 8.89
C PHE A 20 -1.68 4.02 7.51
N THR A 21 -2.09 2.75 7.45
CA THR A 21 -2.46 2.10 6.19
C THR A 21 -3.63 2.81 5.52
N HIS A 22 -4.66 3.17 6.27
CA HIS A 22 -5.80 3.92 5.72
C HIS A 22 -5.42 5.32 5.23
N ALA A 23 -4.56 6.04 5.97
CA ALA A 23 -4.10 7.36 5.55
C ALA A 23 -3.24 7.31 4.27
N LEU A 24 -2.41 6.26 4.14
CA LEU A 24 -1.63 6.02 2.93
C LEU A 24 -2.53 5.63 1.76
N ASP A 25 -3.53 4.76 1.95
CA ASP A 25 -4.50 4.40 0.90
C ASP A 25 -5.25 5.65 0.40
N GLU A 26 -5.74 6.48 1.31
CA GLU A 26 -6.46 7.70 0.95
C GLU A 26 -5.56 8.70 0.22
N LEU A 27 -4.31 8.88 0.67
CA LEU A 27 -3.33 9.72 -0.02
C LEU A 27 -3.03 9.21 -1.43
N SER A 28 -2.87 7.89 -1.58
CA SER A 28 -2.63 7.21 -2.85
C SER A 28 -3.74 7.47 -3.84
N ARG A 29 -4.99 7.26 -3.38
CA ARG A 29 -6.20 7.47 -4.17
C ARG A 29 -6.34 8.93 -4.62
N ARG A 30 -6.07 9.88 -3.73
CA ARG A 30 -6.14 11.32 -4.04
C ARG A 30 -5.10 11.76 -5.06
N LEU A 31 -3.91 11.16 -5.03
CA LEU A 31 -2.85 11.45 -5.99
C LEU A 31 -3.00 10.66 -7.30
N GLY A 32 -4.02 9.79 -7.41
CA GLY A 32 -4.15 8.87 -8.55
C GLY A 32 -2.98 7.89 -8.65
N LEU A 33 -2.25 7.68 -7.54
CA LEU A 33 -1.19 6.70 -7.45
C LEU A 33 -1.86 5.35 -7.21
N ASP A 34 -1.76 4.47 -8.19
CA ASP A 34 -2.07 3.05 -7.99
C ASP A 34 -0.96 2.44 -7.14
N ILE A 35 -1.11 2.60 -5.82
CA ILE A 35 -0.32 1.86 -4.84
C ILE A 35 -1.01 0.51 -4.68
N THR A 36 -1.05 -0.27 -5.77
CA THR A 36 -1.09 -1.73 -5.69
C THR A 36 -0.10 -2.10 -4.60
N PRO A 37 -0.42 -2.97 -3.62
CA PRO A 37 0.47 -3.27 -2.51
C PRO A 37 1.87 -3.47 -3.08
N LEU A 38 2.83 -2.67 -2.60
CA LEU A 38 4.21 -2.61 -3.10
C LEU A 38 4.92 -3.98 -3.12
N THR A 39 4.25 -5.03 -2.64
CA THR A 39 4.49 -6.47 -2.88
C THR A 39 4.46 -6.87 -4.36
N GLY A 40 3.91 -6.06 -5.28
CA GLY A 40 3.77 -6.42 -6.69
C GLY A 40 4.07 -5.27 -7.65
N ARG A 41 5.30 -4.76 -7.66
CA ARG A 41 5.82 -4.03 -8.83
C ARG A 41 5.95 -5.00 -10.02
N SER A 42 4.84 -5.42 -10.59
CA SER A 42 4.83 -6.31 -11.75
C SER A 42 3.54 -6.25 -12.56
N HIS A 43 2.79 -5.14 -12.59
CA HIS A 43 1.76 -4.98 -13.62
C HIS A 43 1.30 -3.54 -13.85
N PHE A 44 2.20 -2.62 -14.20
CA PHE A 44 1.78 -1.31 -14.72
C PHE A 44 2.56 -0.92 -15.99
N PHE A 45 2.49 -1.80 -16.98
CA PHE A 45 2.64 -1.45 -18.40
C PHE A 45 1.57 -2.19 -19.20
N ALA A 46 0.29 -2.00 -18.84
CA ALA A 46 -0.79 -2.24 -19.79
C ALA A 46 -0.88 -1.00 -20.68
N LEU A 47 -0.15 -1.02 -21.79
CA LEU A 47 -0.32 -0.05 -22.88
C LEU A 47 -1.81 0.00 -23.27
N PRO A 48 -2.40 1.19 -23.54
CA PRO A 48 -3.70 1.25 -24.15
C PRO A 48 -3.56 0.82 -25.62
N SER A 49 -3.74 -0.47 -25.91
CA SER A 49 -3.94 -0.94 -27.29
C SER A 49 -5.35 -0.53 -27.73
N LYS A 50 -5.48 0.74 -28.14
CA LYS A 50 -6.56 1.19 -29.01
C LYS A 50 -6.38 0.47 -30.35
N ARG A 51 -7.07 -0.65 -30.53
CA ARG A 51 -7.48 -1.09 -31.88
C ARG A 51 -8.93 -0.70 -32.07
N HIS A 52 -9.08 0.49 -32.67
CA HIS A 52 -10.27 0.90 -33.39
C HIS A 52 -10.05 0.43 -34.84
N CYS A 53 -11.07 -0.23 -35.41
CA CYS A 53 -11.17 -0.80 -36.76
C CYS A 53 -10.37 -2.08 -37.03
#